data_AF-A0A518CCF5-F1
#
_entry.id   AF-A0A518CCF5-F1
#
_cell.length_a   1.000
_cell.length_b   1.000
_cell.length_c   1.000
_cell.angle_alpha   90.00
_cell.angle_beta   90.00
_cell.angle_gamma   90.00
#
_symmetry.space_group_name_H-M   'P 1'
#
loop_
_entity.id
_entity.type
_entity.pdbx_description
1 polymer ?
#
loop_
_entity_poly.entity_id
_entity_poly.type
_entity_poly.pdbx_seq_one_letter_code
_entity_poly.pdbx_strand_id
1 'polypeptide(L)'
;MNQNAATATRQTCPTCGQKARRVSLHTIRSLLKEPAASGFQNGESCCQTDGTGCHAITEDTGWRFCDSPACDVVYFAEQSDDTFVKSQLKVDVGVKETAGDRPLCYCFDHSVTSIKRELEATGESTAVEDIRSRMKGEGCHCEVTNPSGSCCLGSVAKGIEIAKGELVTTESHIDSKPPSGRGEKIAKVGTIVSAIMASSCCWLPLVLLAVGVSGAGIAAALETYRPLFMLITFGFLGAAFYFTYRPRPASDANQDASCCDSTMVGESDCCAPETTSRWSMAAMNKVMLWVVTGLAIAFLAFPSYVGLLFGAGHNVVVTDDMNRAVLTIEGMTCEGCATTVAEAIKRVDGVIAVEVNYETKQATIGAEDCCPVPIKEIQSALAKAGYAGEPIDPTD
;
A
#
# COMPACT_ATOMS: atom_id res chain seq x y z
N MET A 1 -46.22 33.09 6.59
CA MET A 1 -45.79 32.37 5.37
C MET A 1 -44.29 32.17 5.50
N ASN A 2 -43.87 30.93 5.72
CA ASN A 2 -42.47 30.54 5.94
C ASN A 2 -41.75 30.48 4.58
N GLN A 3 -40.88 31.45 4.29
CA GLN A 3 -39.96 31.38 3.15
C GLN A 3 -38.56 31.07 3.67
N ASN A 4 -38.31 29.79 3.95
CA ASN A 4 -36.97 29.22 4.08
C ASN A 4 -36.98 27.91 3.30
N ALA A 5 -37.17 28.00 1.99
CA ALA A 5 -36.78 26.92 1.09
C ALA A 5 -35.30 27.14 0.80
N ALA A 6 -34.43 26.39 1.48
CA ALA A 6 -33.02 26.31 1.11
C ALA A 6 -32.97 25.70 -0.30
N THR A 7 -32.80 26.55 -1.33
CA THR A 7 -32.67 26.13 -2.72
C THR A 7 -31.45 25.22 -2.81
N ALA A 8 -31.65 23.95 -3.17
CA ALA A 8 -30.57 22.99 -3.28
C ALA A 8 -29.52 23.49 -4.30
N THR A 9 -28.28 23.68 -3.86
CA THR A 9 -27.20 24.17 -4.73
C THR A 9 -26.74 23.07 -5.68
N ARG A 10 -26.77 23.34 -6.99
CA ARG A 10 -26.36 22.39 -8.03
C ARG A 10 -24.83 22.27 -8.05
N GLN A 11 -24.27 21.18 -7.52
CA GLN A 11 -22.82 20.92 -7.53
C GLN A 11 -22.34 20.04 -8.69
N THR A 12 -23.28 19.49 -9.46
CA THR A 12 -23.02 18.62 -10.62
C THR A 12 -23.45 19.32 -11.90
N CYS A 13 -22.70 19.12 -12.97
CA CYS A 13 -23.01 19.69 -14.27
C CYS A 13 -24.42 19.24 -14.72
N PRO A 14 -25.30 20.17 -15.14
CA PRO A 14 -26.66 19.81 -15.57
C PRO A 14 -26.70 18.96 -16.85
N THR A 15 -25.67 19.05 -17.68
CA THR A 15 -25.60 18.34 -18.97
C THR A 15 -25.00 16.95 -18.86
N CYS A 16 -23.89 16.78 -18.13
CA CYS A 16 -23.19 15.50 -18.05
C CYS A 16 -23.24 14.81 -16.68
N GLY A 17 -23.82 15.45 -15.66
CA GLY A 17 -23.92 14.89 -14.30
C GLY A 17 -22.60 14.82 -13.53
N GLN A 18 -21.47 15.23 -14.11
CA GLN A 18 -20.16 15.20 -13.45
C GLN A 18 -20.08 16.23 -12.31
N LYS A 19 -19.48 15.84 -11.19
CA LYS A 19 -19.18 16.75 -10.07
C LYS A 19 -18.26 17.86 -10.56
N ALA A 20 -18.63 19.11 -10.28
CA ALA A 20 -17.93 20.28 -10.77
C ALA A 20 -17.15 21.01 -9.67
N ARG A 21 -16.08 21.70 -10.08
CA ARG A 21 -15.20 22.49 -9.20
C ARG A 21 -15.73 23.92 -9.06
N ARG A 22 -15.42 24.60 -7.95
CA ARG A 22 -15.78 26.02 -7.78
C ARG A 22 -14.91 26.88 -8.69
N VAL A 23 -15.44 28.02 -9.15
CA VAL A 23 -14.70 28.99 -9.96
C VAL A 23 -15.14 30.41 -9.59
N SER A 24 -14.22 31.37 -9.65
CA SER A 24 -14.52 32.77 -9.32
C SER A 24 -15.28 33.48 -10.43
N LEU A 25 -16.10 34.47 -10.05
CA LEU A 25 -16.71 35.40 -11.00
C LEU A 25 -15.64 36.17 -11.80
N HIS A 26 -14.51 36.48 -11.16
CA HIS A 26 -13.37 37.15 -11.77
C HIS A 26 -12.78 36.33 -12.93
N THR A 27 -12.62 35.02 -12.74
CA THR A 27 -12.17 34.09 -13.78
C THR A 27 -13.17 33.99 -14.92
N ILE A 28 -14.45 33.81 -14.61
CA ILE A 28 -15.50 33.69 -15.63
C ILE A 28 -15.52 34.94 -16.51
N ARG A 29 -15.58 36.14 -15.91
CA ARG A 29 -15.59 37.41 -16.64
C ARG A 29 -14.35 37.59 -17.52
N SER A 30 -13.17 37.26 -16.99
CA SER A 30 -11.91 37.44 -17.71
C SER A 30 -11.86 36.58 -18.97
N LEU A 31 -12.46 35.39 -18.94
CA LEU A 31 -12.34 34.39 -19.98
C LEU A 31 -13.54 34.27 -20.92
N LEU A 32 -14.72 34.81 -20.58
CA LEU A 32 -15.86 34.86 -21.49
C LEU A 32 -15.68 35.93 -22.59
N LYS A 33 -16.14 35.62 -23.80
CA LYS A 33 -16.29 36.57 -24.91
C LYS A 33 -17.49 37.49 -24.67
N GLU A 34 -17.48 38.68 -25.26
CA GLU A 34 -18.67 39.53 -25.29
C GLU A 34 -19.74 38.91 -26.20
N PRO A 35 -21.05 39.01 -25.86
CA PRO A 35 -21.64 39.75 -24.73
C PRO A 35 -21.74 38.95 -23.42
N ALA A 36 -21.30 37.68 -23.39
CA ALA A 36 -21.46 36.79 -22.23
C ALA A 36 -20.74 37.31 -20.97
N ALA A 37 -19.64 38.04 -21.13
CA ALA A 37 -18.91 38.66 -20.02
C ALA A 37 -19.65 39.85 -19.37
N SER A 38 -20.54 40.54 -20.11
CA SER A 38 -21.22 41.77 -19.65
C SER A 38 -22.15 41.59 -18.45
N GLY A 39 -22.62 40.35 -18.20
CA GLY A 39 -23.49 40.01 -17.06
C GLY A 39 -22.78 39.91 -15.71
N PHE A 40 -21.44 39.97 -15.68
CA PHE A 40 -20.64 39.76 -14.47
C PHE A 40 -20.09 41.09 -13.94
N GLN A 41 -20.46 41.50 -12.72
CA GLN A 41 -19.87 42.69 -12.08
C GLN A 41 -18.42 42.43 -11.59
N ASN A 42 -17.68 43.51 -11.31
CA ASN A 42 -16.27 43.42 -10.90
C ASN A 42 -16.14 42.67 -9.57
N GLY A 43 -15.54 41.48 -9.59
CA GLY A 43 -14.94 40.86 -8.42
C GLY A 43 -13.49 41.31 -8.27
N GLU A 44 -13.04 41.53 -7.03
CA GLU A 44 -11.65 41.87 -6.71
C GLU A 44 -10.70 40.75 -7.17
N SER A 45 -9.63 41.12 -7.86
CA SER A 45 -8.54 40.20 -8.21
C SER A 45 -7.59 40.10 -7.03
N CYS A 46 -7.25 38.89 -6.59
CA CYS A 46 -6.25 38.71 -5.54
C CYS A 46 -4.89 39.29 -5.98
N CYS A 47 -4.56 39.19 -7.27
CA CYS A 47 -3.30 39.68 -7.84
C CYS A 47 -3.09 41.21 -7.80
N GLN A 48 -4.06 42.01 -7.35
CA GLN A 48 -3.96 43.48 -7.26
C GLN A 48 -3.67 44.01 -5.86
N THR A 49 -3.55 43.15 -4.85
CA THR A 49 -3.27 43.57 -3.47
C THR A 49 -1.82 43.26 -3.09
N ASP A 50 -1.20 44.09 -2.26
CA ASP A 50 0.20 43.98 -1.79
C ASP A 50 0.44 42.76 -0.87
N GLY A 51 -0.19 41.62 -1.15
CA GLY A 51 -0.18 40.39 -0.35
C GLY A 51 -1.06 40.43 0.90
N THR A 52 -1.55 41.61 1.31
CA THR A 52 -2.45 41.82 2.45
C THR A 52 -3.93 41.77 2.01
N GLY A 53 -4.37 40.66 1.41
CA GLY A 53 -5.77 40.52 0.97
C GLY A 53 -6.12 39.29 0.13
N CYS A 54 -5.13 38.51 -0.33
CA CYS A 54 -5.36 37.27 -1.07
C CYS A 54 -5.85 36.15 -0.16
N HIS A 55 -7.15 36.06 0.07
CA HIS A 55 -7.76 34.90 0.70
C HIS A 55 -8.18 33.88 -0.37
N ALA A 56 -7.96 32.59 -0.09
CA ALA A 56 -8.55 31.54 -0.91
C ALA A 56 -10.06 31.75 -1.01
N ILE A 57 -10.65 31.44 -2.17
CA ILE A 57 -12.11 31.51 -2.37
C ILE A 57 -12.77 30.46 -1.47
N THR A 58 -13.02 30.84 -0.22
CA THR A 58 -13.71 30.04 0.78
C THR A 58 -15.22 30.20 0.66
N GLU A 59 -15.65 31.38 0.19
CA GLU A 59 -17.04 31.71 -0.06
C GLU A 59 -17.56 31.03 -1.33
N ASP A 60 -18.83 30.65 -1.30
CA ASP A 60 -19.49 30.08 -2.45
C ASP A 60 -19.75 31.18 -3.48
N THR A 61 -19.13 31.06 -4.66
CA THR A 61 -19.30 32.03 -5.74
C THR A 61 -20.64 31.83 -6.46
N GLY A 62 -21.33 30.72 -6.22
CA GLY A 62 -22.53 30.32 -6.95
C GLY A 62 -22.24 29.83 -8.37
N TRP A 63 -20.97 29.61 -8.73
CA TRP A 63 -20.56 29.16 -10.06
C TRP A 63 -19.59 27.98 -10.03
N ARG A 64 -19.72 27.13 -11.05
CA ARG A 64 -19.00 25.88 -11.16
C ARG A 64 -18.32 25.71 -12.51
N PHE A 65 -17.12 25.11 -12.51
CA PHE A 65 -16.36 24.67 -13.67
C PHE A 65 -16.52 23.16 -13.87
N CYS A 66 -16.98 22.77 -15.05
CA CYS A 66 -17.11 21.38 -15.48
C CYS A 66 -15.83 20.92 -16.19
N ASP A 67 -15.09 19.99 -15.60
CA ASP A 67 -13.85 19.44 -16.16
C ASP A 67 -14.04 18.12 -16.93
N SER A 68 -15.28 17.77 -17.26
CA SER A 68 -15.59 16.62 -18.10
C SER A 68 -15.10 16.85 -19.54
N PRO A 69 -14.24 15.97 -20.09
CA PRO A 69 -13.69 16.16 -21.44
C PRO A 69 -14.74 16.08 -22.55
N ALA A 70 -15.75 15.23 -22.38
CA ALA A 70 -16.80 14.99 -23.39
C ALA A 70 -17.99 15.96 -23.28
N CYS A 71 -17.94 16.93 -22.37
CA CYS A 71 -19.03 17.88 -22.13
C CYS A 71 -18.65 19.28 -22.63
N ASP A 72 -19.49 19.89 -23.47
CA ASP A 72 -19.25 21.24 -23.99
C ASP A 72 -19.46 22.34 -22.96
N VAL A 73 -20.22 22.08 -21.88
CA VAL A 73 -20.40 23.04 -20.79
C VAL A 73 -19.08 23.23 -20.05
N VAL A 74 -18.67 24.50 -19.92
CA VAL A 74 -17.49 24.92 -19.18
C VAL A 74 -17.89 25.48 -17.83
N TYR A 75 -18.79 26.46 -17.81
CA TYR A 75 -19.29 27.07 -16.58
C TYR A 75 -20.79 26.90 -16.43
N PHE A 76 -21.28 26.78 -15.19
CA PHE A 76 -22.71 26.84 -14.89
C PHE A 76 -22.97 27.43 -13.51
N ALA A 77 -24.13 28.04 -13.35
CA ALA A 77 -24.58 28.59 -12.08
C ALA A 77 -25.21 27.51 -11.19
N GLU A 78 -25.10 27.66 -9.87
CA GLU A 78 -25.66 26.72 -8.91
C GLU A 78 -27.16 26.89 -8.69
N GLN A 79 -27.66 28.12 -8.85
CA GLN A 79 -29.02 28.54 -8.51
C GLN A 79 -29.86 28.94 -9.72
N SER A 80 -29.24 29.22 -10.87
CA SER A 80 -29.91 29.50 -12.14
C SER A 80 -29.57 28.43 -13.18
N ASP A 81 -30.28 28.44 -14.31
CA ASP A 81 -29.99 27.57 -15.45
C ASP A 81 -28.96 28.18 -16.42
N ASP A 82 -28.22 29.20 -15.99
CA ASP A 82 -27.18 29.82 -16.80
C ASP A 82 -26.01 28.84 -16.99
N THR A 83 -25.63 28.64 -18.25
CA THR A 83 -24.49 27.80 -18.64
C THR A 83 -23.69 28.48 -19.73
N PHE A 84 -22.38 28.31 -19.69
CA PHE A 84 -21.46 28.76 -20.73
C PHE A 84 -20.68 27.59 -21.31
N VAL A 85 -20.61 27.55 -22.63
CA VAL A 85 -19.95 26.48 -23.39
C VAL A 85 -18.61 26.93 -23.97
N LYS A 86 -17.80 25.96 -24.44
CA LYS A 86 -16.46 26.18 -25.01
C LYS A 86 -16.39 27.37 -25.99
N SER A 87 -17.34 27.46 -26.92
CA SER A 87 -17.33 28.48 -27.99
C SER A 87 -17.44 29.92 -27.47
N GLN A 88 -17.97 30.11 -26.26
CA GLN A 88 -18.14 31.41 -25.61
C GLN A 88 -16.91 31.87 -24.84
N LEU A 89 -15.85 31.05 -24.73
CA LEU A 89 -14.60 31.45 -24.07
C LEU A 89 -13.59 32.04 -25.07
N LYS A 90 -12.73 32.94 -24.57
CA LYS A 90 -11.63 33.57 -25.31
C LYS A 90 -10.46 32.62 -25.58
N VAL A 91 -10.33 31.58 -24.76
CA VAL A 91 -9.25 30.59 -24.82
C VAL A 91 -9.83 29.19 -24.98
N ASP A 92 -9.07 28.30 -25.59
CA ASP A 92 -9.40 26.88 -25.65
C ASP A 92 -9.29 26.24 -24.26
N VAL A 93 -10.19 25.32 -23.94
CA VAL A 93 -10.24 24.70 -22.60
C VAL A 93 -9.54 23.36 -22.67
N GLY A 94 -8.26 23.29 -22.31
CA GLY A 94 -7.41 22.13 -22.62
C GLY A 94 -7.94 20.78 -22.14
N VAL A 95 -8.61 20.73 -20.97
CA VAL A 95 -9.23 19.47 -20.47
C VAL A 95 -10.40 18.97 -21.33
N LYS A 96 -10.93 19.81 -22.22
CA LYS A 96 -12.02 19.52 -23.16
C LYS A 96 -11.55 19.44 -24.62
N GLU A 97 -10.26 19.59 -24.86
CA GLU A 97 -9.69 19.47 -26.20
C GLU A 97 -9.06 18.08 -26.36
N THR A 98 -9.49 17.35 -27.38
CA THR A 98 -8.95 16.01 -27.72
C THR A 98 -7.93 16.07 -28.86
N ALA A 99 -7.84 17.20 -29.56
CA ALA A 99 -6.94 17.45 -30.68
C ALA A 99 -6.37 18.88 -30.59
N GLY A 100 -5.37 19.18 -31.42
CA GLY A 100 -4.71 20.49 -31.43
C GLY A 100 -3.75 20.68 -30.25
N ASP A 101 -3.53 21.94 -29.88
CA ASP A 101 -2.47 22.33 -28.93
C ASP A 101 -2.71 21.78 -27.52
N ARG A 102 -3.97 21.85 -27.04
CA ARG A 102 -4.44 21.42 -25.70
C ARG A 102 -3.68 22.14 -24.57
N PRO A 103 -4.01 23.41 -24.31
CA PRO A 103 -3.29 24.23 -23.34
C PRO A 103 -3.46 23.74 -21.89
N LEU A 104 -2.38 23.75 -21.11
CA LEU A 104 -2.36 23.29 -19.72
C LEU A 104 -1.97 24.41 -18.76
N CYS A 105 -0.90 25.14 -19.08
CA CYS A 105 -0.50 26.37 -18.40
C CYS A 105 -0.69 27.56 -19.34
N TYR A 106 -1.70 28.37 -19.05
CA TYR A 106 -2.06 29.55 -19.84
C TYR A 106 -1.18 30.78 -19.54
N CYS A 107 -0.40 30.76 -18.45
CA CYS A 107 0.52 31.86 -18.12
C CYS A 107 1.85 31.75 -18.88
N PHE A 108 2.28 30.53 -19.17
CA PHE A 108 3.62 30.23 -19.67
C PHE A 108 3.60 29.35 -20.93
N ASP A 109 2.44 29.22 -21.56
CA ASP A 109 2.23 28.53 -22.84
C ASP A 109 2.70 27.07 -22.87
N HIS A 110 2.50 26.34 -21.77
CA HIS A 110 2.69 24.88 -21.77
C HIS A 110 1.40 24.18 -22.17
N SER A 111 1.49 23.32 -23.17
CA SER A 111 0.39 22.55 -23.74
C SER A 111 0.78 21.08 -23.86
N VAL A 112 -0.19 20.19 -24.12
CA VAL A 112 0.15 18.77 -24.39
C VAL A 112 1.07 18.68 -25.61
N THR A 113 0.90 19.56 -26.60
CA THR A 113 1.72 19.58 -27.81
C THR A 113 3.14 20.08 -27.53
N SER A 114 3.31 21.12 -26.72
CA SER A 114 4.65 21.61 -26.36
C SER A 114 5.43 20.54 -25.57
N ILE A 115 4.76 19.87 -24.64
CA ILE A 115 5.32 18.79 -23.82
C ILE A 115 5.69 17.58 -24.67
N LYS A 116 4.83 17.17 -25.62
CA LYS A 116 5.16 16.07 -26.55
C LYS A 116 6.43 16.33 -27.33
N ARG A 117 6.55 17.53 -27.91
CA ARG A 117 7.74 17.93 -28.67
C ARG A 117 9.00 17.92 -27.81
N GLU A 118 8.89 18.32 -26.55
CA GLU A 118 10.00 18.23 -25.59
C GLU A 118 10.37 16.77 -25.32
N LEU A 119 9.38 15.93 -24.98
CA LEU A 119 9.58 14.49 -24.74
C LEU A 119 10.20 13.77 -25.94
N GLU A 120 9.80 14.09 -27.17
CA GLU A 120 10.40 13.56 -28.39
C GLU A 120 11.87 13.96 -28.56
N ALA A 121 12.25 15.16 -28.10
CA ALA A 121 13.60 15.70 -28.26
C ALA A 121 14.56 15.25 -27.15
N THR A 122 14.10 15.16 -25.90
CA THR A 122 14.96 14.96 -24.72
C THR A 122 14.65 13.68 -23.94
N GLY A 123 13.48 13.07 -24.15
CA GLY A 123 12.98 11.93 -23.37
C GLY A 123 12.34 12.30 -22.03
N GLU A 124 12.45 13.55 -21.57
CA GLU A 124 11.93 14.03 -20.29
C GLU A 124 11.29 15.42 -20.44
N SER A 125 10.25 15.72 -19.66
CA SER A 125 9.62 17.05 -19.69
C SER A 125 10.07 17.90 -18.51
N THR A 126 10.48 19.13 -18.79
CA THR A 126 10.87 20.14 -17.80
C THR A 126 9.77 21.16 -17.52
N ALA A 127 8.57 20.98 -18.09
CA ALA A 127 7.48 21.94 -18.02
C ALA A 127 7.10 22.33 -16.57
N VAL A 128 7.11 21.39 -15.63
CA VAL A 128 6.78 21.67 -14.22
C VAL A 128 7.85 22.52 -13.56
N GLU A 129 9.12 22.19 -13.79
CA GLU A 129 10.28 22.92 -13.27
C GLU A 129 10.36 24.33 -13.87
N ASP A 130 10.13 24.46 -15.18
CA ASP A 130 10.09 25.74 -15.88
C ASP A 130 8.99 26.65 -15.30
N ILE A 131 7.76 26.14 -15.15
CA ILE A 131 6.65 26.89 -14.54
C ILE A 131 7.02 27.37 -13.13
N ARG A 132 7.56 26.48 -12.28
CA ARG A 132 7.96 26.85 -10.91
C ARG A 132 9.05 27.92 -10.90
N SER A 133 9.99 27.86 -11.85
CA SER A 133 11.05 28.85 -12.00
C SER A 133 10.47 30.21 -12.41
N ARG A 134 9.66 30.25 -13.47
CA ARG A 134 9.05 31.48 -14.00
C ARG A 134 8.07 32.12 -13.02
N MET A 135 7.34 31.32 -12.24
CA MET A 135 6.49 31.83 -11.15
C MET A 135 7.28 32.67 -10.13
N LYS A 136 8.54 32.34 -9.84
CA LYS A 136 9.37 33.10 -8.90
C LYS A 136 9.85 34.45 -9.45
N GLY A 137 10.03 34.55 -10.77
CA GLY A 137 10.54 35.75 -11.42
C GLY A 137 9.44 36.63 -12.02
N GLU A 138 8.66 36.07 -12.93
CA GLU A 138 7.64 36.77 -13.72
C GLU A 138 6.28 36.85 -13.00
N GLY A 139 6.02 35.96 -12.04
CA GLY A 139 4.72 35.80 -11.41
C GLY A 139 3.72 35.04 -12.30
N CYS A 140 2.52 34.77 -11.80
CA CYS A 140 1.47 34.09 -12.58
C CYS A 140 0.09 34.70 -12.34
N HIS A 141 -0.79 34.58 -13.35
CA HIS A 141 -2.13 35.17 -13.34
C HIS A 141 -3.22 34.13 -13.65
N CYS A 142 -3.12 32.94 -13.03
CA CYS A 142 -4.02 31.81 -13.31
C CYS A 142 -5.51 32.18 -13.16
N GLU A 143 -5.84 33.10 -12.26
CA GLU A 143 -7.21 33.56 -12.02
C GLU A 143 -7.87 34.20 -13.24
N VAL A 144 -7.09 34.77 -14.16
CA VAL A 144 -7.60 35.47 -15.36
C VAL A 144 -7.25 34.77 -16.66
N THR A 145 -6.28 33.86 -16.65
CA THR A 145 -5.83 33.14 -17.85
C THR A 145 -6.29 31.68 -17.90
N ASN A 146 -6.46 31.01 -16.74
CA ASN A 146 -6.83 29.59 -16.69
C ASN A 146 -8.36 29.43 -16.52
N PRO A 147 -9.06 28.71 -17.41
CA PRO A 147 -10.49 28.44 -17.30
C PRO A 147 -10.93 27.79 -15.99
N SER A 148 -10.07 27.02 -15.34
CA SER A 148 -10.40 26.46 -14.02
C SER A 148 -10.26 27.45 -12.86
N GLY A 149 -9.69 28.63 -13.11
CA GLY A 149 -9.36 29.64 -12.08
C GLY A 149 -8.34 29.15 -11.04
N SER A 150 -7.72 28.00 -11.27
CA SER A 150 -6.86 27.30 -10.32
C SER A 150 -5.41 27.23 -10.82
N CYS A 151 -4.46 26.87 -9.95
CA CYS A 151 -3.08 26.63 -10.35
C CYS A 151 -2.98 25.53 -11.42
N CYS A 152 -2.16 25.74 -12.46
CA CYS A 152 -2.03 24.83 -13.59
C CYS A 152 -1.16 23.59 -13.32
N LEU A 153 -0.34 23.57 -12.26
CA LEU A 153 0.66 22.53 -12.02
C LEU A 153 0.07 21.11 -12.02
N GLY A 154 -1.10 20.92 -11.40
CA GLY A 154 -1.79 19.62 -11.42
C GLY A 154 -2.24 19.21 -12.82
N SER A 155 -2.77 20.15 -13.61
CA SER A 155 -3.15 19.92 -15.02
C SER A 155 -1.93 19.60 -15.89
N VAL A 156 -0.81 20.29 -15.67
CA VAL A 156 0.44 20.06 -16.39
C VAL A 156 1.02 18.68 -16.07
N ALA A 157 1.10 18.31 -14.78
CA ALA A 157 1.55 16.98 -14.38
C ALA A 157 0.70 15.86 -15.01
N LYS A 158 -0.62 16.02 -15.02
CA LYS A 158 -1.53 15.09 -15.70
C LYS A 158 -1.32 15.09 -17.22
N GLY A 159 -1.10 16.26 -17.80
CA GLY A 159 -0.84 16.42 -19.24
C GLY A 159 0.47 15.78 -19.70
N ILE A 160 1.50 15.74 -18.86
CA ILE A 160 2.76 15.01 -19.13
C ILE A 160 2.47 13.51 -19.29
N GLU A 161 1.65 12.92 -18.41
CA GLU A 161 1.29 11.50 -18.50
C GLU A 161 0.44 11.20 -19.75
N ILE A 162 -0.46 12.11 -20.12
CA ILE A 162 -1.23 12.02 -21.38
C ILE A 162 -0.29 12.09 -22.59
N ALA A 163 0.66 13.05 -22.60
CA ALA A 163 1.63 13.21 -23.67
C ALA A 163 2.48 11.95 -23.86
N LYS A 164 3.03 11.39 -22.77
CA LYS A 164 3.77 10.12 -22.78
C LYS A 164 2.93 8.98 -23.34
N GLY A 165 1.70 8.83 -22.86
CA GLY A 165 0.80 7.76 -23.32
C GLY A 165 0.52 7.84 -24.82
N GLU A 166 0.31 9.04 -25.36
CA GLU A 166 0.04 9.23 -26.78
C GLU A 166 1.27 9.03 -27.68
N LEU A 167 2.48 9.35 -27.20
CA LEU A 167 3.72 9.06 -27.93
C LEU A 167 3.92 7.55 -28.10
N VAL A 168 3.69 6.76 -27.03
CA VAL A 168 3.75 5.29 -27.08
C VAL A 168 2.76 4.71 -28.10
N THR A 169 1.56 5.29 -28.22
CA THR A 169 0.57 4.81 -29.21
C THR A 169 0.93 5.17 -30.65
N THR A 170 1.68 6.25 -30.88
CA THR A 170 2.03 6.71 -32.23
C THR A 170 3.16 5.86 -32.83
N GLU A 171 4.06 5.32 -31.99
CA GLU A 171 5.08 4.34 -32.41
C GLU A 171 4.51 2.97 -32.77
N SER A 172 3.26 2.66 -32.37
CA SER A 172 2.65 1.34 -32.58
C SER A 172 2.06 1.11 -33.98
N HIS A 173 2.12 2.09 -34.89
CA HIS A 173 1.61 1.97 -36.26
C HIS A 173 2.67 1.75 -37.35
N ILE A 174 3.95 1.63 -36.97
CA ILE A 174 5.02 1.09 -37.83
C ILE A 174 5.44 -0.24 -37.21
N ASP A 175 5.27 -1.30 -37.98
CA ASP A 175 5.63 -2.70 -37.68
C ASP A 175 6.94 -2.82 -36.89
N SER A 176 6.84 -2.98 -35.56
CA SER A 176 7.92 -3.36 -34.63
C SER A 176 7.38 -3.64 -33.23
N LYS A 177 7.38 -4.92 -32.86
CA LYS A 177 7.44 -5.51 -31.51
C LYS A 177 7.80 -4.52 -30.36
N PRO A 178 7.07 -4.52 -29.22
CA PRO A 178 7.28 -3.57 -28.12
C PRO A 178 8.72 -3.61 -27.61
N PRO A 179 9.32 -2.47 -27.19
CA PRO A 179 10.67 -2.43 -26.66
C PRO A 179 10.66 -3.18 -25.33
N SER A 180 11.02 -4.45 -25.41
CA SER A 180 11.02 -5.36 -24.30
C SER A 180 12.28 -5.09 -23.47
N GLY A 181 12.25 -3.99 -22.71
CA GLY A 181 13.32 -3.63 -21.79
C GLY A 181 13.51 -4.75 -20.78
N ARG A 182 14.77 -5.14 -20.54
CA ARG A 182 15.15 -6.16 -19.55
C ARG A 182 14.50 -5.86 -18.18
N GLY A 183 14.38 -4.58 -17.84
CA GLY A 183 13.74 -4.09 -16.61
C GLY A 183 12.23 -4.37 -16.51
N GLU A 184 11.45 -4.19 -17.59
CA GLU A 184 10.01 -4.47 -17.58
C GLU A 184 9.74 -5.97 -17.48
N LYS A 185 10.55 -6.80 -18.15
CA LYS A 185 10.49 -8.26 -18.00
C LYS A 185 10.81 -8.68 -16.57
N ILE A 186 11.83 -8.08 -15.96
CA ILE A 186 12.21 -8.35 -14.57
C ILE A 186 11.09 -7.89 -13.61
N ALA A 187 10.45 -6.75 -13.85
CA ALA A 187 9.38 -6.23 -13.01
C ALA A 187 8.08 -7.06 -13.12
N LYS A 188 7.69 -7.45 -14.34
CA LYS A 188 6.53 -8.34 -14.57
C LYS A 188 6.75 -9.73 -13.97
N VAL A 189 7.96 -10.29 -14.10
CA VAL A 189 8.29 -11.56 -13.45
C VAL A 189 8.34 -11.40 -11.92
N GLY A 190 8.91 -10.30 -11.41
CA GLY A 190 9.02 -10.04 -9.98
C GLY A 190 7.66 -9.89 -9.27
N THR A 191 6.70 -9.23 -9.90
CA THR A 191 5.34 -9.08 -9.36
C THR A 191 4.57 -10.41 -9.32
N ILE A 192 4.70 -11.23 -10.36
CA ILE A 192 4.09 -12.57 -10.40
C ILE A 192 4.71 -13.49 -9.34
N VAL A 193 6.04 -13.51 -9.25
CA VAL A 193 6.76 -14.32 -8.25
C VAL A 193 6.44 -13.87 -6.83
N SER A 194 6.37 -12.56 -6.58
CA SER A 194 6.01 -12.01 -5.27
C SER A 194 4.58 -12.36 -4.86
N ALA A 195 3.62 -12.30 -5.78
CA ALA A 195 2.23 -12.68 -5.50
C ALA A 195 2.09 -14.19 -5.19
N ILE A 196 2.83 -15.04 -5.91
CA ILE A 196 2.85 -16.50 -5.68
C ILE A 196 3.53 -16.82 -4.35
N MET A 197 4.68 -16.20 -4.03
CA MET A 197 5.38 -16.35 -2.76
C MET A 197 4.55 -15.84 -1.57
N ALA A 198 3.82 -14.73 -1.74
CA ALA A 198 2.93 -14.21 -0.70
C ALA A 198 1.72 -15.13 -0.46
N SER A 199 1.21 -15.77 -1.51
CA SER A 199 0.07 -16.70 -1.42
C SER A 199 0.47 -18.10 -0.94
N SER A 200 1.75 -18.45 -1.06
CA SER A 200 2.25 -19.78 -0.72
C SER A 200 2.18 -20.05 0.79
N CYS A 201 2.31 -19.04 1.65
CA CYS A 201 2.19 -19.22 3.10
C CYS A 201 0.79 -19.65 3.56
N CYS A 202 -0.25 -19.46 2.74
CA CYS A 202 -1.63 -19.85 3.05
C CYS A 202 -2.06 -21.13 2.30
N TRP A 203 -1.63 -21.31 1.05
CA TRP A 203 -2.02 -22.47 0.25
C TRP A 203 -1.14 -23.69 0.51
N LEU A 204 0.15 -23.50 0.78
CA LEU A 204 1.08 -24.61 0.97
C LEU A 204 0.73 -25.49 2.18
N PRO A 205 0.33 -24.96 3.35
CA PRO A 205 -0.12 -25.80 4.46
C PRO A 205 -1.37 -26.62 4.12
N LEU A 206 -2.30 -26.03 3.38
CA LEU A 206 -3.58 -26.68 3.01
C LEU A 206 -3.36 -27.78 1.96
N VAL A 207 -2.44 -27.56 1.01
CA VAL A 207 -2.01 -28.56 0.03
C VAL A 207 -1.23 -29.70 0.71
N LEU A 208 -0.33 -29.41 1.64
CA LEU A 208 0.43 -30.44 2.37
C LEU A 208 -0.49 -31.31 3.24
N LEU A 209 -1.52 -30.71 3.87
CA LEU A 209 -2.57 -31.45 4.56
C LEU A 209 -3.38 -32.33 3.60
N ALA A 210 -3.71 -31.84 2.41
CA ALA A 210 -4.43 -32.62 1.40
C ALA A 210 -3.63 -33.81 0.84
N VAL A 211 -2.30 -33.71 0.81
CA VAL A 211 -1.40 -34.80 0.41
C VAL A 211 -1.08 -35.74 1.59
N GLY A 212 -1.62 -35.49 2.79
CA GLY A 212 -1.43 -36.34 3.96
C GLY A 212 -0.03 -36.25 4.56
N VAL A 213 0.77 -35.25 4.16
CA VAL A 213 2.09 -35.01 4.76
C VAL A 213 1.86 -34.19 6.03
N SER A 214 1.83 -34.85 7.17
CA SER A 214 1.81 -34.17 8.46
C SER A 214 3.02 -33.25 8.54
N GLY A 215 2.79 -31.95 8.73
CA GLY A 215 3.83 -30.90 8.68
C GLY A 215 5.04 -31.12 9.60
N ALA A 216 4.95 -32.05 10.56
CA ALA A 216 6.04 -32.47 11.43
C ALA A 216 7.31 -32.90 10.67
N GLY A 217 7.19 -33.65 9.57
CA GLY A 217 8.35 -34.15 8.82
C GLY A 217 9.11 -33.07 8.04
N ILE A 218 8.40 -32.08 7.50
CA ILE A 218 9.00 -30.95 6.76
C ILE A 218 9.55 -29.91 7.75
N ALA A 219 8.90 -29.72 8.90
CA ALA A 219 9.40 -28.84 9.96
C ALA A 219 10.78 -29.28 10.47
N ALA A 220 10.98 -30.58 10.71
CA ALA A 220 12.28 -31.12 11.16
C ALA A 220 13.41 -30.89 10.14
N ALA A 221 13.12 -31.01 8.83
CA ALA A 221 14.12 -30.73 7.78
C ALA A 221 14.44 -29.23 7.64
N LEU A 222 13.48 -28.34 7.94
CA LEU A 222 13.67 -26.89 7.89
C LEU A 222 14.29 -26.30 9.16
N GLU A 223 14.30 -27.03 10.28
CA GLU A 223 14.98 -26.60 11.51
C GLU A 223 16.48 -26.34 11.29
N THR A 224 17.15 -27.15 10.47
CA THR A 224 18.57 -26.93 10.11
C THR A 224 18.78 -25.60 9.38
N TYR A 225 17.82 -25.13 8.59
CA TYR A 225 17.92 -23.88 7.82
C TYR A 225 17.28 -22.67 8.53
N ARG A 226 16.68 -22.88 9.71
CA ARG A 226 16.06 -21.82 10.51
C ARG A 226 16.98 -20.60 10.75
N PRO A 227 18.27 -20.73 11.13
CA PRO A 227 19.14 -19.57 11.31
C PRO A 227 19.38 -18.79 10.01
N LEU A 228 19.41 -19.46 8.86
CA LEU A 228 19.56 -18.82 7.54
C LEU A 228 18.32 -17.96 7.21
N PHE A 229 17.12 -18.51 7.40
CA PHE A 229 15.87 -17.76 7.18
C PHE A 229 15.74 -16.58 8.13
N MET A 230 16.18 -16.71 9.39
CA MET A 230 16.24 -15.60 10.33
C MET A 230 17.15 -14.49 9.82
N LEU A 231 18.38 -14.81 9.40
CA LEU A 231 19.32 -13.82 8.87
C LEU A 231 18.77 -13.06 7.65
N ILE A 232 18.15 -13.78 6.71
CA ILE A 232 17.54 -13.18 5.52
C ILE A 232 16.39 -12.24 5.92
N THR A 233 15.53 -12.67 6.85
CA THR A 233 14.39 -11.88 7.33
C THR A 233 14.83 -10.60 8.05
N PHE A 234 15.83 -10.70 8.93
CA PHE A 234 16.41 -9.53 9.59
C PHE A 234 17.10 -8.59 8.60
N GLY A 235 17.74 -9.12 7.56
CA GLY A 235 18.31 -8.33 6.47
C GLY A 235 17.25 -7.52 5.71
N PHE A 236 16.13 -8.13 5.33
CA PHE A 236 15.03 -7.43 4.66
C PHE A 236 14.36 -6.38 5.56
N LEU A 237 14.09 -6.71 6.82
CA LEU A 237 13.57 -5.75 7.79
C LEU A 237 14.53 -4.58 8.02
N GLY A 238 15.83 -4.85 8.14
CA GLY A 238 16.86 -3.82 8.26
C GLY A 238 16.90 -2.90 7.05
N ALA A 239 16.83 -3.45 5.83
CA ALA A 239 16.73 -2.66 4.61
C ALA A 239 15.45 -1.82 4.57
N ALA A 240 14.29 -2.40 4.95
CA ALA A 240 13.02 -1.69 4.99
C ALA A 240 13.04 -0.52 6.00
N PHE A 241 13.60 -0.73 7.20
CA PHE A 241 13.82 0.33 8.18
C PHE A 241 14.78 1.40 7.63
N TYR A 242 15.88 0.98 7.01
CA TYR A 242 16.84 1.90 6.40
C TYR A 242 16.16 2.78 5.36
N PHE A 243 15.42 2.22 4.39
CA PHE A 243 14.76 3.02 3.36
C PHE A 243 13.59 3.86 3.90
N THR A 244 12.88 3.40 4.94
CA THR A 244 11.75 4.14 5.53
C THR A 244 12.21 5.31 6.40
N TYR A 245 13.37 5.21 7.04
CA TYR A 245 13.89 6.21 7.97
C TYR A 245 15.10 7.00 7.45
N ARG A 246 15.68 6.65 6.29
CA ARG A 246 16.79 7.40 5.71
C ARG A 246 16.31 8.81 5.32
N PRO A 247 16.88 9.87 5.90
CA PRO A 247 16.63 11.23 5.44
C PRO A 247 17.18 11.39 4.02
N ARG A 248 16.39 12.03 3.14
CA ARG A 248 16.89 12.44 1.83
C ARG A 248 18.02 13.46 2.06
N PRO A 249 19.16 13.39 1.36
CA PRO A 249 20.23 14.35 1.54
C PRO A 249 19.73 15.76 1.20
N ALA A 250 19.94 16.69 2.13
CA ALA A 250 19.79 18.11 1.90
C ALA A 250 20.99 18.59 1.07
N SER A 251 20.84 18.65 -0.25
CA SER A 251 21.48 19.74 -1.00
C SER A 251 20.59 20.97 -0.82
N ASP A 252 21.20 22.08 -0.43
CA ASP A 252 20.62 23.40 -0.18
C ASP A 252 20.18 23.69 1.27
N ALA A 253 21.15 23.59 2.18
CA ALA A 253 21.14 24.37 3.41
C ALA A 253 21.90 25.70 3.18
N ASN A 254 21.15 26.72 2.75
CA ASN A 254 21.47 28.13 2.98
C ASN A 254 20.13 28.89 3.03
N GLN A 255 19.50 28.89 4.20
CA GLN A 255 18.64 29.99 4.67
C GLN A 255 19.60 30.96 5.38
N ASP A 256 19.56 32.27 5.14
CA ASP A 256 18.48 33.13 5.61
C ASP A 256 18.26 34.35 4.70
N ALA A 257 17.01 34.55 4.29
CA ALA A 257 16.23 35.79 4.40
C ALA A 257 15.15 35.89 3.30
N SER A 258 13.91 36.15 3.75
CA SER A 258 12.77 36.73 3.02
C SER A 258 11.80 35.80 2.25
N CYS A 259 10.65 35.59 2.90
CA CYS A 259 9.31 35.28 2.37
C CYS A 259 9.08 33.92 1.72
N CYS A 260 9.07 32.87 2.55
CA CYS A 260 7.97 31.90 2.76
C CYS A 260 8.56 30.71 3.53
N ASP A 261 8.46 30.73 4.86
CA ASP A 261 8.88 29.61 5.70
C ASP A 261 7.80 28.53 5.72
N SER A 262 8.17 27.33 5.28
CA SER A 262 7.39 26.11 5.42
C SER A 262 8.09 25.22 6.45
N THR A 263 7.65 25.30 7.71
CA THR A 263 7.82 24.19 8.66
C THR A 263 6.68 23.20 8.46
N MET A 264 7.03 21.93 8.32
CA MET A 264 6.13 20.83 7.99
C MET A 264 5.07 20.59 9.08
N VAL A 265 3.80 20.89 8.81
CA VAL A 265 2.64 20.05 9.16
C VAL A 265 1.53 20.32 8.12
N GLY A 266 1.13 19.27 7.38
CA GLY A 266 -0.08 19.26 6.56
C GLY A 266 0.13 19.60 5.09
N GLU A 267 0.10 18.57 4.25
CA GLU A 267 -0.22 18.69 2.83
C GLU A 267 -1.63 19.31 2.72
N SER A 268 -1.73 20.63 2.58
CA SER A 268 -2.97 21.29 2.21
C SER A 268 -2.80 21.91 0.83
N ASP A 269 -3.07 21.09 -0.18
CA ASP A 269 -3.47 21.57 -1.49
C ASP A 269 -4.68 22.50 -1.31
N CYS A 270 -4.54 23.71 -1.85
CA CYS A 270 -5.67 24.61 -2.01
C CYS A 270 -6.73 23.92 -2.89
N CYS A 271 -7.81 23.46 -2.25
CA CYS A 271 -9.08 22.97 -2.81
C CYS A 271 -9.22 21.48 -3.18
N ALA A 272 -9.34 20.62 -2.16
CA ALA A 272 -10.28 19.48 -2.17
C ALA A 272 -10.87 19.29 -0.75
N PRO A 273 -12.17 18.98 -0.59
CA PRO A 273 -12.69 18.64 0.74
C PRO A 273 -12.20 17.24 1.12
N GLU A 274 -11.54 17.14 2.28
CA GLU A 274 -11.15 15.86 2.85
C GLU A 274 -12.39 15.03 3.20
N THR A 275 -12.54 13.87 2.58
CA THR A 275 -12.98 12.71 3.36
C THR A 275 -11.84 12.39 4.30
N THR A 276 -12.04 12.65 5.59
CA THR A 276 -11.07 12.43 6.67
C THR A 276 -10.61 10.96 6.69
N SER A 277 -9.54 10.64 5.96
CA SER A 277 -8.71 9.48 6.29
C SER A 277 -7.64 9.99 7.24
N ARG A 278 -7.85 9.75 8.54
CA ARG A 278 -7.08 10.28 9.68
C ARG A 278 -5.58 9.95 9.68
N TRP A 279 -5.01 9.34 8.63
CA TRP A 279 -3.68 8.73 8.66
C TRP A 279 -2.88 9.06 7.39
N SER A 280 -1.75 9.76 7.55
CA SER A 280 -0.82 10.06 6.47
C SER A 280 -0.13 8.78 5.95
N MET A 281 0.09 8.68 4.64
CA MET A 281 0.75 7.52 4.00
C MET A 281 2.12 7.20 4.63
N ALA A 282 2.85 8.21 5.08
CA ALA A 282 4.12 8.03 5.78
C ALA A 282 3.95 7.45 7.20
N ALA A 283 2.89 7.80 7.92
CA ALA A 283 2.55 7.20 9.21
C ALA A 283 2.09 5.75 9.04
N MET A 284 1.30 5.46 8.00
CA MET A 284 0.83 4.11 7.69
C MET A 284 1.97 3.17 7.32
N ASN A 285 2.95 3.61 6.52
CA ASN A 285 4.13 2.80 6.18
C ASN A 285 4.99 2.49 7.41
N LYS A 286 5.16 3.44 8.34
CA LYS A 286 5.87 3.22 9.60
C LYS A 286 5.14 2.24 10.50
N VAL A 287 3.83 2.39 10.64
CA VAL A 287 3.02 1.50 11.48
C VAL A 287 2.96 0.10 10.90
N MET A 288 2.79 -0.03 9.59
CA MET A 288 2.87 -1.33 8.89
C MET A 288 4.21 -2.00 9.15
N LEU A 289 5.32 -1.26 9.08
CA LEU A 289 6.66 -1.80 9.35
C LEU A 289 6.80 -2.31 10.79
N TRP A 290 6.30 -1.56 11.78
CA TRP A 290 6.29 -1.99 13.18
C TRP A 290 5.35 -3.18 13.43
N VAL A 291 4.18 -3.23 12.78
CA VAL A 291 3.26 -4.38 12.85
C VAL A 291 3.91 -5.65 12.29
N VAL A 292 4.54 -5.56 11.11
CA VAL A 292 5.24 -6.70 10.50
C VAL A 292 6.40 -7.15 11.37
N THR A 293 7.12 -6.21 11.98
CA THR A 293 8.22 -6.52 12.90
C THR A 293 7.72 -7.22 14.16
N GLY A 294 6.62 -6.74 14.75
CA GLY A 294 5.99 -7.37 15.91
C GLY A 294 5.50 -8.79 15.61
N LEU A 295 4.86 -9.00 14.46
CA LEU A 295 4.46 -10.33 14.00
C LEU A 295 5.68 -11.25 13.80
N ALA A 296 6.74 -10.77 13.15
CA ALA A 296 7.96 -11.55 12.96
C ALA A 296 8.58 -11.99 14.30
N ILE A 297 8.64 -11.10 15.29
CA ILE A 297 9.13 -11.42 16.65
C ILE A 297 8.23 -12.46 17.32
N ALA A 298 6.91 -12.30 17.23
CA ALA A 298 5.96 -13.26 17.78
C ALA A 298 6.16 -14.66 17.18
N PHE A 299 6.24 -14.78 15.85
CA PHE A 299 6.50 -16.06 15.17
C PHE A 299 7.87 -16.66 15.52
N LEU A 300 8.89 -15.84 15.71
CA LEU A 300 10.20 -16.32 16.16
C LEU A 300 10.16 -16.87 17.59
N ALA A 301 9.37 -16.23 18.46
CA ALA A 301 9.12 -16.67 19.82
C ALA A 301 8.13 -17.85 19.90
N PHE A 302 7.52 -18.30 18.80
CA PHE A 302 6.55 -19.41 18.79
C PHE A 302 6.96 -20.64 19.61
N PRO A 303 8.21 -21.15 19.54
CA PRO A 303 8.62 -22.30 20.33
C PRO A 303 8.52 -22.11 21.84
N SER A 304 8.70 -20.88 22.35
CA SER A 304 8.73 -20.65 23.79
C SER A 304 7.34 -20.55 24.43
N TYR A 305 6.29 -20.36 23.63
CA TYR A 305 4.91 -20.25 24.15
C TYR A 305 3.93 -21.27 23.56
N VAL A 306 4.31 -22.00 22.51
CA VAL A 306 3.45 -23.04 21.91
C VAL A 306 3.07 -24.14 22.92
N GLY A 307 3.99 -24.50 23.82
CA GLY A 307 3.73 -25.48 24.89
C GLY A 307 2.64 -25.04 25.88
N LEU A 308 2.47 -23.74 26.09
CA LEU A 308 1.39 -23.18 26.91
C LEU A 308 0.03 -23.27 26.21
N LEU A 309 0.02 -23.15 24.88
CA LEU A 309 -1.19 -23.06 24.05
C LEU A 309 -1.76 -24.43 23.69
N PHE A 310 -0.90 -25.44 23.51
CA PHE A 310 -1.31 -26.82 23.25
C PHE A 310 -1.49 -27.66 24.52
N GLY A 311 -1.27 -27.06 25.68
CA GLY A 311 -1.51 -27.69 26.96
C GLY A 311 -0.51 -28.80 27.26
N ALA A 312 0.16 -28.70 28.39
CA ALA A 312 0.58 -29.88 29.12
C ALA A 312 -0.68 -30.71 29.39
N GLY A 313 -0.99 -31.64 28.48
CA GLY A 313 -1.91 -32.73 28.77
C GLY A 313 -1.45 -33.35 30.09
N HIS A 314 -2.39 -33.64 30.99
CA HIS A 314 -2.10 -34.20 32.30
C HIS A 314 -1.21 -35.45 32.14
N ASN A 315 0.10 -35.25 32.29
CA ASN A 315 1.07 -36.32 32.39
C ASN A 315 1.01 -36.76 33.84
N VAL A 316 0.41 -37.93 34.05
CA VAL A 316 0.54 -38.63 35.33
C VAL A 316 2.03 -38.87 35.51
N VAL A 317 2.61 -38.26 36.54
CA VAL A 317 4.04 -38.39 36.85
C VAL A 317 4.30 -39.84 37.22
N VAL A 318 5.37 -40.43 36.68
CA VAL A 318 5.75 -41.80 37.01
C VAL A 318 6.23 -41.83 38.46
N THR A 319 5.50 -42.51 39.33
CA THR A 319 5.82 -42.65 40.76
C THR A 319 6.58 -43.94 41.02
N ASP A 320 7.28 -44.04 42.16
CA ASP A 320 8.06 -45.23 42.55
C ASP A 320 7.20 -46.49 42.78
N ASP A 321 5.88 -46.32 42.99
CA ASP A 321 4.89 -47.40 43.11
C ASP A 321 4.36 -47.90 41.75
N MET A 322 5.21 -47.89 40.71
CA MET A 322 4.87 -48.37 39.37
C MET A 322 6.03 -49.19 38.79
N ASN A 323 5.69 -50.20 37.99
CA ASN A 323 6.70 -50.92 37.23
C ASN A 323 7.23 -50.02 36.10
N ARG A 324 8.50 -49.63 36.19
CA ARG A 324 9.12 -48.61 35.33
C ARG A 324 9.98 -49.23 34.24
N ALA A 325 9.83 -48.74 33.01
CA ALA A 325 10.76 -48.99 31.92
C ALA A 325 11.22 -47.68 31.28
N VAL A 326 12.46 -47.65 30.80
CA VAL A 326 13.03 -46.51 30.07
C VAL A 326 13.42 -46.97 28.67
N LEU A 327 12.97 -46.23 27.66
CA LEU A 327 13.31 -46.46 26.26
C LEU A 327 14.04 -45.24 25.69
N THR A 328 15.11 -45.48 24.94
CA THR A 328 15.73 -44.49 24.06
C THR A 328 14.92 -44.40 22.78
N ILE A 329 14.52 -43.19 22.38
CA ILE A 329 13.68 -42.96 21.21
C ILE A 329 14.48 -42.27 20.10
N GLU A 330 14.60 -42.93 18.96
CA GLU A 330 15.19 -42.35 17.75
C GLU A 330 14.14 -41.64 16.89
N GLY A 331 14.53 -40.52 16.27
CA GLY A 331 13.67 -39.70 15.42
C GLY A 331 12.93 -38.56 16.14
N MET A 332 13.12 -38.40 17.45
CA MET A 332 12.56 -37.28 18.22
C MET A 332 13.45 -36.04 18.09
N THR A 333 12.95 -34.99 17.41
CA THR A 333 13.76 -33.80 17.07
C THR A 333 13.26 -32.49 17.66
N CYS A 334 12.08 -32.44 18.27
CA CYS A 334 11.58 -31.28 19.01
C CYS A 334 10.61 -31.67 20.13
N GLU A 335 10.21 -30.72 20.98
CA GLU A 335 9.19 -30.92 22.03
C GLU A 335 7.84 -31.42 21.47
N GLY A 336 7.46 -31.01 20.26
CA GLY A 336 6.25 -31.51 19.60
C GLY A 336 6.35 -32.98 19.17
N CYS A 337 7.55 -33.47 18.87
CA CYS A 337 7.76 -34.91 18.67
C CYS A 337 7.61 -35.67 19.99
N ALA A 338 8.09 -35.10 21.10
CA ALA A 338 7.95 -35.73 22.42
C ALA A 338 6.49 -35.91 22.84
N THR A 339 5.61 -34.94 22.57
CA THR A 339 4.17 -35.08 22.83
C THR A 339 3.52 -36.15 21.95
N THR A 340 3.89 -36.22 20.67
CA THR A 340 3.39 -37.25 19.75
C THR A 340 3.81 -38.65 20.19
N VAL A 341 5.05 -38.80 20.63
CA VAL A 341 5.59 -40.05 21.20
C VAL A 341 4.85 -40.41 22.49
N ALA A 342 4.68 -39.45 23.41
CA ALA A 342 3.95 -39.67 24.66
C ALA A 342 2.52 -40.15 24.42
N GLU A 343 1.81 -39.53 23.47
CA GLU A 343 0.45 -39.87 23.07
C GLU A 343 0.37 -41.28 22.45
N ALA A 344 1.34 -41.65 21.61
CA ALA A 344 1.41 -42.98 21.01
C ALA A 344 1.60 -44.09 22.05
N ILE A 345 2.46 -43.84 23.05
CA ILE A 345 2.74 -44.80 24.13
C ILE A 345 1.56 -44.90 25.09
N LYS A 346 0.91 -43.77 25.43
CA LYS A 346 -0.26 -43.72 26.34
C LYS A 346 -1.48 -44.49 25.81
N ARG A 347 -1.57 -44.73 24.49
CA ARG A 347 -2.65 -45.51 23.86
C ARG A 347 -2.45 -47.03 23.93
N VAL A 348 -1.28 -47.48 24.39
CA VAL A 348 -1.01 -48.91 24.56
C VAL A 348 -1.65 -49.39 25.84
N ASP A 349 -2.43 -50.47 25.75
CA ASP A 349 -3.08 -51.08 26.91
C ASP A 349 -2.03 -51.53 27.94
N GLY A 350 -2.22 -51.16 29.20
CA GLY A 350 -1.28 -51.45 30.29
C GLY A 350 -0.29 -50.34 30.63
N VAL A 351 -0.33 -49.20 29.93
CA VAL A 351 0.45 -48.00 30.26
C VAL A 351 -0.41 -47.01 31.06
N ILE A 352 0.04 -46.62 32.26
CA ILE A 352 -0.67 -45.66 33.13
C ILE A 352 -0.07 -44.26 33.04
N ALA A 353 1.26 -44.20 32.99
CA ALA A 353 2.03 -42.96 33.05
C ALA A 353 3.13 -42.98 32.01
N VAL A 354 3.35 -41.83 31.35
CA VAL A 354 4.42 -41.67 30.37
C VAL A 354 5.01 -40.28 30.54
N GLU A 355 6.33 -40.24 30.68
CA GLU A 355 7.11 -39.02 30.73
C GLU A 355 8.18 -39.10 29.63
N VAL A 356 8.17 -38.15 28.70
CA VAL A 356 9.10 -38.12 27.57
C VAL A 356 9.96 -36.89 27.67
N ASN A 357 11.27 -37.08 27.72
CA ASN A 357 12.26 -36.02 27.74
C ASN A 357 12.92 -35.91 26.36
N TYR A 358 12.66 -34.80 25.68
CA TYR A 358 13.23 -34.49 24.37
C TYR A 358 14.76 -34.32 24.41
N GLU A 359 15.29 -33.64 25.43
CA GLU A 359 16.72 -33.35 25.53
C GLU A 359 17.55 -34.62 25.71
N THR A 360 17.07 -35.56 26.53
CA THR A 360 17.75 -36.85 26.76
C THR A 360 17.37 -37.92 25.74
N LYS A 361 16.36 -37.66 24.90
CA LYS A 361 15.75 -38.63 23.95
C LYS A 361 15.22 -39.89 24.64
N GLN A 362 14.76 -39.77 25.88
CA GLN A 362 14.29 -40.89 26.68
C GLN A 362 12.79 -40.79 26.97
N ALA A 363 12.11 -41.93 26.92
CA ALA A 363 10.74 -42.09 27.39
C ALA A 363 10.73 -42.99 28.63
N THR A 364 10.28 -42.45 29.75
CA THR A 364 9.98 -43.20 30.97
C THR A 364 8.52 -43.61 30.98
N ILE A 365 8.27 -44.89 31.20
CA ILE A 365 6.93 -45.51 31.14
C ILE A 365 6.64 -46.14 32.49
N GLY A 366 5.46 -45.85 33.03
CA GLY A 366 4.90 -46.51 34.23
C GLY A 366 3.73 -47.41 33.85
N ALA A 367 3.81 -48.68 34.26
CA ALA A 367 2.74 -49.66 34.21
C ALA A 367 2.27 -50.05 35.61
N GLU A 368 1.14 -50.76 35.72
CA GLU A 368 0.64 -51.27 37.00
C GLU A 368 1.65 -52.22 37.64
N ASP A 369 1.85 -52.12 38.95
CA ASP A 369 2.78 -52.97 39.72
C ASP A 369 2.56 -54.47 39.52
N CYS A 370 1.32 -54.88 39.22
CA CYS A 370 0.98 -56.28 39.01
C CYS A 370 1.41 -56.83 37.65
N CYS A 371 1.84 -56.00 36.69
CA CYS A 371 2.06 -56.40 35.31
C CYS A 371 3.41 -55.91 34.74
N PRO A 372 4.06 -56.69 33.84
CA PRO A 372 5.24 -56.23 33.12
C PRO A 372 4.87 -55.18 32.08
N VAL A 373 5.76 -54.20 31.87
CA VAL A 373 5.58 -53.17 30.83
C VAL A 373 5.54 -53.84 29.43
N PRO A 374 4.52 -53.56 28.58
CA PRO A 374 4.35 -54.22 27.29
C PRO A 374 5.28 -53.64 26.20
N ILE A 375 6.60 -53.83 26.36
CA ILE A 375 7.64 -53.22 25.50
C ILE A 375 7.42 -53.49 24.00
N LYS A 376 7.04 -54.71 23.61
CA LYS A 376 6.83 -55.06 22.20
C LYS A 376 5.66 -54.32 21.55
N GLU A 377 4.59 -54.09 22.31
CA GLU A 377 3.41 -53.38 21.84
C GLU A 377 3.70 -51.88 21.73
N ILE A 378 4.45 -51.35 22.69
CA ILE A 378 4.97 -49.97 22.67
C ILE A 378 5.87 -49.75 21.44
N GLN A 379 6.80 -50.66 21.15
CA GLN A 379 7.64 -50.58 19.95
C GLN A 379 6.81 -50.61 18.66
N SER A 380 5.75 -51.43 18.60
CA SER A 380 4.83 -51.44 17.46
C SER A 380 4.05 -50.14 17.30
N ALA A 381 3.59 -49.55 18.41
CA ALA A 381 2.89 -48.26 18.41
C ALA A 381 3.82 -47.12 17.97
N LEU A 382 5.08 -47.12 18.45
CA LEU A 382 6.10 -46.17 18.03
C LEU A 382 6.43 -46.30 16.55
N ALA A 383 6.59 -47.52 16.04
CA ALA A 383 6.85 -47.76 14.62
C ALA A 383 5.72 -47.25 13.73
N LYS A 384 4.45 -47.41 14.15
CA LYS A 384 3.28 -46.82 13.46
C LYS A 384 3.28 -45.29 13.49
N ALA A 385 3.83 -44.70 14.54
CA ALA A 385 4.00 -43.25 14.68
C ALA A 385 5.28 -42.73 13.98
N GLY A 386 6.11 -43.61 13.40
CA GLY A 386 7.33 -43.24 12.68
C GLY A 386 8.58 -43.10 13.55
N TYR A 387 8.56 -43.63 14.78
CA TYR A 387 9.68 -43.59 15.73
C TYR A 387 10.21 -45.00 16.02
N ALA A 388 11.49 -45.10 16.36
CA ALA A 388 12.10 -46.34 16.86
C ALA A 388 12.42 -46.19 18.35
N GLY A 389 12.17 -47.24 19.13
CA GLY A 389 12.38 -47.23 20.58
C GLY A 389 13.14 -48.48 21.03
N GLU A 390 14.28 -48.30 21.69
CA GLU A 390 15.08 -49.39 22.26
C GLU A 390 15.10 -49.30 23.80
N PRO A 391 14.84 -50.41 24.52
CA PRO A 391 14.89 -50.41 25.97
C PRO A 391 16.33 -50.22 26.46
N ILE A 392 16.49 -49.40 27.50
CA ILE A 392 17.76 -49.20 28.18
C ILE A 392 17.86 -50.27 29.27
N ASP A 393 18.89 -51.11 29.23
CA ASP A 393 19.18 -52.07 30.29
C ASP A 393 19.76 -51.30 31.50
N PRO A 394 19.25 -51.44 32.73
CA PRO A 394 19.73 -50.69 33.91
C PRO A 394 21.19 -50.97 34.33
N THR A 395 22.02 -51.61 33.49
CA THR A 395 23.42 -51.97 33.77
C THR A 395 24.48 -51.25 32.93
N ASP A 396 24.10 -50.30 32.06
CA ASP A 396 25.05 -49.46 31.31
C ASP A 396 25.16 -48.02 31.84
#